data_AF-A0A7S2KHC3-F1
#
_entry.id   AF-A0A7S2KHC3-F1
#
_cell.length_a   1.000
_cell.length_b   1.000
_cell.length_c   1.000
_cell.angle_alpha   90.00
_cell.angle_beta   90.00
_cell.angle_gamma   90.00
#
_symmetry.space_group_name_H-M   'P 1'
#
loop_
_entity.id
_entity.type
_entity.pdbx_description
1 polymer ?
#
loop_
_entity_poly.entity_id
_entity_poly.type
_entity_poly.pdbx_seq_one_letter_code
_entity_poly.pdbx_strand_id
1 'polypeptide(L)'
;MGFEFQLPEPPVIAAGGLGGPAVMFTVTPFRNGLTLGATNIEAGAMGLYRQVFSRGLASGWTGGIYPAIAACPQFLCLGPAYHFYASFAGVGGGVFLTSLTETAIVYGAETCNAQMAKNAKSPGTFKDVHPSWKPFGPGFGIHVFRNIIATAGLRMFCTPCTYVIEKATGKSNALTQVGGDFAGNVCAACLSAPVHQVYGFTVTTPELATMSGAEKKDRLVQFLKDQYTETKDGKTRLSSVVPRDLFMRSMYVAVAYTMYSTLERGLVKMWKNQ
;
A
#
# COMPACT_ATOMS: atom_id res chain seq x y z
N MET A 1 13.43 -31.27 10.11
CA MET A 1 14.50 -30.28 10.39
C MET A 1 13.92 -29.27 11.38
N GLY A 2 14.59 -29.05 12.51
CA GLY A 2 14.17 -28.01 13.46
C GLY A 2 14.38 -26.63 12.83
N PHE A 3 13.39 -25.75 12.94
CA PHE A 3 13.51 -24.37 12.51
C PHE A 3 14.15 -23.55 13.64
N GLU A 4 15.29 -22.92 13.37
CA GLU A 4 15.92 -21.98 14.29
C GLU A 4 15.53 -20.56 13.89
N PHE A 5 14.69 -19.93 14.69
CA PHE A 5 14.31 -18.53 14.49
C PHE A 5 15.49 -17.63 14.85
N GLN A 6 16.08 -16.97 13.85
CA GLN A 6 17.08 -15.94 14.09
C GLN A 6 16.40 -14.60 14.34
N LEU A 7 16.75 -13.97 15.46
CA LEU A 7 16.31 -12.61 15.76
C LEU A 7 16.86 -11.65 14.69
N PRO A 8 16.12 -10.58 14.35
CA PRO A 8 16.56 -9.62 13.35
C PRO A 8 17.83 -8.91 13.85
N GLU A 9 18.79 -8.67 12.97
CA GLU A 9 20.00 -7.93 13.32
C GLU A 9 19.63 -6.50 13.78
N PRO A 10 20.36 -5.91 14.76
CA PRO A 10 20.14 -4.53 15.21
C PRO A 10 19.97 -3.47 14.11
N PRO A 11 20.76 -3.44 13.02
CA PRO A 11 20.55 -2.47 11.93
C PRO A 11 19.21 -2.63 11.22
N VAL A 12 18.66 -3.85 11.12
CA VAL A 12 17.34 -4.11 10.53
C VAL A 12 16.23 -3.62 11.46
N ILE A 13 16.40 -3.82 12.78
CA ILE A 13 15.48 -3.27 13.78
C ILE A 13 15.48 -1.75 13.73
N ALA A 14 16.66 -1.11 13.64
CA ALA A 14 16.77 0.35 13.52
C ALA A 14 16.16 0.86 12.20
N ALA A 15 16.41 0.18 11.09
CA ALA A 15 15.80 0.51 9.80
C ALA A 15 14.27 0.41 9.85
N GLY A 16 13.71 -0.66 10.41
CA GLY A 16 12.28 -0.84 10.59
C GLY A 16 11.66 0.17 11.56
N GLY A 17 12.27 0.36 12.73
CA GLY A 17 11.75 1.19 13.81
C GLY A 17 11.87 2.69 13.60
N LEU A 18 12.86 3.16 12.81
CA LEU A 18 13.06 4.59 12.52
C LEU A 18 12.85 4.91 11.04
N GLY A 19 13.47 4.12 10.16
CA GLY A 19 13.39 4.32 8.72
C GLY A 19 11.98 4.06 8.18
N GLY A 20 11.31 3.00 8.64
CA GLY A 20 9.93 2.67 8.28
C GLY A 20 8.97 3.85 8.50
N PRO A 21 8.82 4.36 9.73
CA PRO A 21 8.00 5.52 10.04
C PRO A 21 8.34 6.76 9.23
N ALA A 22 9.63 7.07 9.10
CA ALA A 22 10.09 8.23 8.33
C ALA A 22 9.64 8.14 6.87
N VAL A 23 9.86 6.99 6.21
CA VAL A 23 9.42 6.75 4.83
C VAL A 23 7.92 6.87 4.71
N MET A 24 7.17 6.18 5.58
CA MET A 24 5.70 6.16 5.54
C MET A 24 5.10 7.55 5.74
N PHE A 25 5.70 8.35 6.62
CA PHE A 25 5.33 9.75 6.76
C PHE A 25 5.65 10.53 5.49
N THR A 26 6.86 10.42 4.92
CA THR A 26 7.26 11.12 3.69
C THR A 26 6.32 10.85 2.51
N VAL A 27 5.88 9.60 2.32
CA VAL A 27 4.99 9.21 1.21
C VAL A 27 3.50 9.48 1.47
N THR A 28 3.14 10.12 2.59
CA THR A 28 1.74 10.44 2.93
C THR A 28 1.01 11.20 1.82
N PRO A 29 1.59 12.20 1.13
CA PRO A 29 0.89 12.88 0.04
C PRO A 29 0.49 11.96 -1.11
N PHE A 30 1.31 10.94 -1.42
CA PHE A 30 0.99 9.95 -2.44
C PHE A 30 -0.22 9.11 -2.04
N ARG A 31 -0.26 8.70 -0.77
CA ARG A 31 -1.37 7.95 -0.20
C ARG A 31 -2.66 8.77 -0.13
N ASN A 32 -2.58 10.01 0.32
CA ASN A 32 -3.73 10.91 0.37
C ASN A 32 -4.29 11.15 -1.05
N GLY A 33 -3.43 11.24 -2.06
CA GLY A 33 -3.84 11.32 -3.46
C GLY A 33 -4.64 10.10 -3.92
N LEU A 34 -4.21 8.89 -3.56
CA LEU A 34 -4.94 7.65 -3.84
C LEU A 34 -6.32 7.62 -3.17
N THR A 35 -6.39 8.04 -1.90
CA THR A 35 -7.65 8.16 -1.16
C THR A 35 -8.62 9.12 -1.85
N LEU A 36 -8.15 10.29 -2.30
CA LEU A 36 -8.99 11.22 -3.04
C LEU A 36 -9.42 10.65 -4.40
N GLY A 37 -8.55 9.91 -5.08
CA GLY A 37 -8.85 9.23 -6.34
C GLY A 37 -9.98 8.20 -6.23
N ALA A 38 -10.15 7.59 -5.05
CA ALA A 38 -11.25 6.67 -4.77
C ALA A 38 -12.62 7.36 -4.68
N THR A 39 -12.65 8.69 -4.53
CA THR A 39 -13.90 9.47 -4.39
C THR A 39 -14.05 10.59 -5.42
N ASN A 40 -13.10 10.73 -6.35
CA ASN A 40 -13.09 11.75 -7.39
C ASN A 40 -12.57 11.14 -8.70
N ILE A 41 -13.50 10.67 -9.52
CA ILE A 41 -13.20 10.04 -10.81
C ILE A 41 -12.73 11.06 -11.86
N GLU A 42 -13.25 12.29 -11.81
CA GLU A 42 -13.01 13.32 -12.83
C GLU A 42 -11.60 13.91 -12.75
N ALA A 43 -10.98 13.90 -11.57
CA ALA A 43 -9.66 14.46 -11.38
C ALA A 43 -8.55 13.54 -11.91
N GLY A 44 -7.69 14.09 -12.78
CA GLY A 44 -6.41 13.45 -13.12
C GLY A 44 -5.42 13.45 -11.92
N ALA A 45 -4.31 12.71 -12.04
CA ALA A 45 -3.35 12.54 -10.95
C ALA A 45 -2.82 13.86 -10.38
N MET A 46 -2.44 14.80 -11.25
CA MET A 46 -1.99 16.14 -10.83
C MET A 46 -3.11 16.95 -10.16
N GLY A 47 -4.36 16.78 -10.61
CA GLY A 47 -5.53 17.39 -9.99
C GLY A 47 -5.73 16.87 -8.56
N LEU A 48 -5.58 15.56 -8.35
CA LEU A 48 -5.64 14.95 -7.03
C LEU A 48 -4.52 15.45 -6.12
N TYR A 49 -3.27 15.54 -6.59
CA TYR A 49 -2.19 16.10 -5.78
C TYR A 49 -2.39 17.58 -5.45
N ARG A 50 -2.88 18.39 -6.40
CA ARG A 50 -3.27 19.78 -6.09
C ARG A 50 -4.35 19.85 -5.01
N GLN A 51 -5.30 18.93 -4.99
CA GLN A 51 -6.31 18.83 -3.93
C GLN A 51 -5.71 18.42 -2.59
N VAL A 52 -4.75 17.49 -2.58
CA VAL A 52 -4.01 17.08 -1.36
C VAL A 52 -3.32 18.27 -0.70
N PHE A 53 -2.78 19.21 -1.49
CA PHE A 53 -2.08 20.39 -1.01
C PHE A 53 -2.92 21.67 -1.01
N SER A 54 -4.25 21.58 -1.20
CA SER A 54 -5.08 22.78 -1.44
C SER A 54 -5.20 23.71 -0.24
N ARG A 55 -4.79 23.26 0.96
CA ARG A 55 -4.77 24.06 2.20
C ARG A 55 -3.34 24.43 2.63
N GLY A 56 -2.41 24.39 1.71
CA GLY A 56 -0.98 24.66 1.95
C GLY A 56 -0.14 23.39 2.06
N LEU A 57 1.18 23.57 2.12
CA LEU A 57 2.13 22.46 2.03
C LEU A 57 1.93 21.39 3.12
N ALA A 58 1.69 21.81 4.36
CA ALA A 58 1.50 20.89 5.49
C ALA A 58 0.26 19.99 5.33
N SER A 59 -0.76 20.41 4.56
CA SER A 59 -1.97 19.61 4.34
C SER A 59 -1.70 18.31 3.56
N GLY A 60 -0.59 18.23 2.84
CA GLY A 60 -0.19 16.98 2.18
C GLY A 60 0.02 15.81 3.13
N TRP A 61 0.35 16.10 4.39
CA TRP A 61 0.63 15.11 5.43
C TRP A 61 -0.53 14.87 6.40
N THR A 62 -1.73 15.34 6.08
CA THR A 62 -2.92 15.11 6.91
C THR A 62 -3.08 13.62 7.24
N GLY A 63 -3.11 13.31 8.54
CA GLY A 63 -3.27 11.94 9.05
C GLY A 63 -2.05 11.02 8.87
N GLY A 64 -0.93 11.50 8.31
CA GLY A 64 0.25 10.68 8.02
C GLY A 64 0.95 10.08 9.23
N ILE A 65 0.77 10.68 10.41
CA ILE A 65 1.42 10.21 11.65
C ILE A 65 0.92 8.83 12.09
N TYR A 66 -0.36 8.51 11.87
CA TYR A 66 -0.92 7.23 12.29
C TYR A 66 -0.29 6.04 11.56
N PRO A 67 -0.24 6.01 10.22
CA PRO A 67 0.45 4.94 9.52
C PRO A 67 1.96 4.98 9.71
N ALA A 68 2.57 6.15 9.96
CA ALA A 68 3.98 6.20 10.32
C ALA A 68 4.27 5.45 11.63
N ILE A 69 3.45 5.62 12.67
CA ILE A 69 3.59 4.86 13.92
C ILE A 69 3.35 3.36 13.70
N ALA A 70 2.29 3.02 12.96
CA ALA A 70 1.99 1.62 12.63
C ALA A 70 3.09 0.97 11.76
N ALA A 71 3.90 1.76 11.05
CA ALA A 71 5.01 1.29 10.25
C ALA A 71 6.10 0.59 11.09
N CYS A 72 6.31 1.01 12.35
CA CYS A 72 7.31 0.41 13.24
C CYS A 72 7.16 -1.12 13.32
N PRO A 73 6.02 -1.66 13.79
CA PRO A 73 5.80 -3.11 13.80
C PRO A 73 5.52 -3.70 12.41
N GLN A 74 5.00 -2.91 11.45
CA GLN A 74 4.74 -3.38 10.08
C GLN A 74 6.02 -3.87 9.39
N PHE A 75 7.09 -3.06 9.40
CA PHE A 75 8.34 -3.42 8.72
C PHE A 75 9.05 -4.60 9.41
N LEU A 76 8.89 -4.77 10.72
CA LEU A 76 9.31 -5.98 11.42
C LEU A 76 8.50 -7.22 11.00
N CYS A 77 7.21 -7.06 10.66
CA CYS A 77 6.40 -8.16 10.17
C CYS A 77 6.76 -8.57 8.72
N LEU A 78 7.08 -7.60 7.86
CA LEU A 78 7.36 -7.88 6.46
C LEU A 78 8.60 -8.75 6.26
N GLY A 79 9.62 -8.65 7.12
CA GLY A 79 10.83 -9.46 7.06
C GLY A 79 10.76 -10.73 7.94
N PRO A 80 11.14 -10.64 9.22
CA PRO A 80 11.21 -11.76 10.16
C PRO A 80 9.92 -12.60 10.26
N ALA A 81 8.75 -11.97 10.39
CA ALA A 81 7.50 -12.72 10.57
C ALA A 81 7.14 -13.52 9.29
N TYR A 82 7.44 -13.00 8.10
CA TYR A 82 7.31 -13.78 6.87
C TYR A 82 8.16 -15.05 6.88
N HIS A 83 9.43 -14.95 7.22
CA HIS A 83 10.31 -16.13 7.24
C HIS A 83 9.87 -17.13 8.32
N PHE A 84 9.38 -16.65 9.46
CA PHE A 84 8.77 -17.47 10.49
C PHE A 84 7.53 -18.21 9.96
N TYR A 85 6.59 -17.51 9.32
CA TYR A 85 5.38 -18.14 8.78
C TYR A 85 5.67 -19.08 7.61
N ALA A 86 6.59 -18.70 6.72
CA ALA A 86 6.96 -19.49 5.55
C ALA A 86 7.67 -20.79 5.92
N SER A 87 8.35 -20.86 7.07
CA SER A 87 9.07 -22.06 7.49
C SER A 87 8.17 -23.24 7.82
N PHE A 88 6.94 -22.99 8.26
CA PHE A 88 5.97 -24.04 8.58
C PHE A 88 4.76 -24.10 7.62
N ALA A 89 4.48 -23.03 6.87
CA ALA A 89 3.33 -22.97 5.95
C ALA A 89 3.73 -22.86 4.46
N GLY A 90 5.03 -22.86 4.15
CA GLY A 90 5.55 -22.63 2.80
C GLY A 90 5.37 -21.18 2.33
N VAL A 91 5.85 -20.87 1.12
CA VAL A 91 5.84 -19.50 0.57
C VAL A 91 4.43 -18.88 0.53
N GLY A 92 3.44 -19.63 0.05
CA GLY A 92 2.06 -19.14 -0.05
C GLY A 92 1.41 -18.89 1.31
N GLY A 93 1.58 -19.81 2.27
CA GLY A 93 1.10 -19.64 3.63
C GLY A 93 1.81 -18.50 4.37
N GLY A 94 3.12 -18.35 4.14
CA GLY A 94 3.91 -17.23 4.63
C GLY A 94 3.38 -15.89 4.15
N VAL A 95 3.11 -15.74 2.85
CA VAL A 95 2.49 -14.53 2.29
C VAL A 95 1.14 -14.25 2.95
N PHE A 96 0.25 -15.24 3.02
CA PHE A 96 -1.09 -15.06 3.61
C PHE A 96 -1.04 -14.61 5.08
N LEU A 97 -0.27 -15.32 5.92
CA LEU A 97 -0.17 -15.04 7.36
C LEU A 97 0.55 -13.71 7.64
N THR A 98 1.57 -13.35 6.85
CA THR A 98 2.20 -12.04 6.93
C THR A 98 1.22 -10.94 6.58
N SER A 99 0.46 -11.08 5.49
CA SER A 99 -0.51 -10.07 5.08
C SER A 99 -1.64 -9.90 6.10
N LEU A 100 -2.11 -10.97 6.74
CA LEU A 100 -3.07 -10.89 7.84
C LEU A 100 -2.49 -10.11 9.04
N THR A 101 -1.26 -10.43 9.42
CA THR A 101 -0.56 -9.75 10.53
C THR A 101 -0.36 -8.27 10.23
N GLU A 102 0.10 -7.96 9.01
CA GLU A 102 0.27 -6.60 8.52
C GLU A 102 -1.06 -5.84 8.55
N THR A 103 -2.15 -6.45 8.06
CA THR A 103 -3.49 -5.84 8.10
C THR A 103 -3.93 -5.57 9.54
N ALA A 104 -3.74 -6.49 10.48
CA ALA A 104 -4.08 -6.27 11.89
C ALA A 104 -3.30 -5.08 12.49
N ILE A 105 -2.08 -4.83 12.03
CA ILE A 105 -1.27 -3.70 12.50
C ILE A 105 -1.74 -2.38 11.87
N VAL A 106 -1.90 -2.35 10.55
CA VAL A 106 -2.00 -1.08 9.82
C VAL A 106 -3.42 -0.69 9.45
N TYR A 107 -4.40 -1.59 9.48
CA TYR A 107 -5.77 -1.32 9.03
C TYR A 107 -6.36 -0.07 9.69
N GLY A 108 -6.34 0.00 11.02
CA GLY A 108 -6.93 1.12 11.75
C GLY A 108 -6.26 2.44 11.40
N ALA A 109 -4.93 2.44 11.37
CA ALA A 109 -4.11 3.61 11.07
C ALA A 109 -4.31 4.11 9.63
N GLU A 110 -4.39 3.21 8.65
CA GLU A 110 -4.65 3.56 7.25
C GLU A 110 -6.09 4.05 7.04
N THR A 111 -7.06 3.43 7.70
CA THR A 111 -8.47 3.86 7.67
C THR A 111 -8.62 5.27 8.25
N CYS A 112 -8.02 5.52 9.41
CA CYS A 112 -7.97 6.83 10.04
C CYS A 112 -7.39 7.89 9.10
N ASN A 113 -6.21 7.62 8.54
CA ASN A 113 -5.56 8.54 7.59
C ASN A 113 -6.43 8.81 6.36
N ALA A 114 -7.05 7.78 5.76
CA ALA A 114 -7.92 7.95 4.60
C ALA A 114 -9.13 8.84 4.91
N GLN A 115 -9.80 8.62 6.05
CA GLN A 115 -10.94 9.44 6.46
C GLN A 115 -10.54 10.87 6.80
N MET A 116 -9.37 11.08 7.41
CA MET A 116 -8.84 12.42 7.65
C MET A 116 -8.51 13.16 6.34
N ALA A 117 -7.92 12.47 5.35
CA ALA A 117 -7.66 13.05 4.05
C ALA A 117 -8.97 13.43 3.33
N LYS A 118 -10.00 12.58 3.43
CA LYS A 118 -11.35 12.88 2.92
C LYS A 118 -11.97 14.09 3.63
N ASN A 119 -11.90 14.16 4.96
CA ASN A 119 -12.38 15.30 5.75
C ASN A 119 -11.62 16.60 5.44
N ALA A 120 -10.32 16.53 5.14
CA ALA A 120 -9.56 17.70 4.71
C ALA A 120 -10.06 18.24 3.37
N LYS A 121 -10.53 17.38 2.46
CA LYS A 121 -11.15 17.81 1.20
C LYS A 121 -12.62 18.25 1.39
N SER A 122 -13.37 17.51 2.19
CA SER A 122 -14.80 17.66 2.43
C SER A 122 -15.08 17.67 3.93
N PRO A 123 -14.95 18.83 4.62
CA PRO A 123 -15.15 18.91 6.06
C PRO A 123 -16.52 18.39 6.49
N GLY A 124 -16.54 17.63 7.59
CA GLY A 124 -17.76 17.09 8.16
C GLY A 124 -18.28 15.79 7.54
N THR A 125 -17.58 15.20 6.55
CA THR A 125 -17.95 13.87 6.01
C THR A 125 -17.94 12.81 7.12
N PHE A 126 -16.91 12.83 7.98
CA PHE A 126 -16.81 12.00 9.17
C PHE A 126 -16.82 12.89 10.41
N LYS A 127 -17.81 12.72 11.28
CA LYS A 127 -17.81 13.34 12.61
C LYS A 127 -16.69 12.75 13.48
N ASP A 128 -16.61 11.43 13.47
CA ASP A 128 -15.60 10.65 14.17
C ASP A 128 -14.87 9.78 13.15
N VAL A 129 -13.55 9.93 13.06
CA VAL A 129 -12.72 9.07 12.21
C VAL A 129 -12.48 7.72 12.91
N HIS A 130 -12.22 6.69 12.12
CA HIS A 130 -11.94 5.35 12.61
C HIS A 130 -10.73 5.39 13.55
N PRO A 131 -10.81 4.83 14.77
CA PRO A 131 -9.69 4.84 15.69
C PRO A 131 -8.47 4.12 15.10
N SER A 132 -7.30 4.77 15.12
CA SER A 132 -6.08 4.26 14.48
C SER A 132 -5.59 2.91 15.04
N TRP A 133 -5.91 2.63 16.31
CA TRP A 133 -5.54 1.41 17.01
C TRP A 133 -6.56 0.26 16.81
N LYS A 134 -7.74 0.52 16.23
CA LYS A 134 -8.78 -0.49 16.07
C LYS A 134 -8.52 -1.30 14.80
N PRO A 135 -8.18 -2.60 14.89
CA PRO A 135 -7.62 -3.35 13.77
C PRO A 135 -8.69 -3.97 12.84
N PHE A 136 -9.97 -3.64 13.02
CA PHE A 136 -11.07 -4.18 12.22
C PHE A 136 -12.16 -3.14 11.99
N GLY A 137 -12.90 -3.31 10.90
CA GLY A 137 -13.99 -2.42 10.50
C GLY A 137 -14.40 -2.61 9.04
N PRO A 138 -15.12 -1.64 8.46
CA PRO A 138 -15.52 -1.66 7.05
C PRO A 138 -14.32 -1.86 6.12
N GLY A 139 -14.42 -2.81 5.19
CA GLY A 139 -13.38 -3.08 4.21
C GLY A 139 -12.15 -3.83 4.73
N PHE A 140 -12.15 -4.35 5.96
CA PHE A 140 -11.05 -5.15 6.50
C PHE A 140 -10.66 -6.32 5.57
N GLY A 141 -11.63 -7.09 5.07
CA GLY A 141 -11.35 -8.19 4.13
C GLY A 141 -10.73 -7.72 2.80
N ILE A 142 -11.14 -6.55 2.30
CA ILE A 142 -10.57 -5.95 1.09
C ILE A 142 -9.12 -5.51 1.36
N HIS A 143 -8.86 -4.99 2.56
CA HIS A 143 -7.52 -4.61 3.01
C HIS A 143 -6.58 -5.80 3.13
N VAL A 144 -7.05 -6.92 3.71
CA VAL A 144 -6.31 -8.21 3.73
C VAL A 144 -5.97 -8.64 2.31
N PHE A 145 -6.96 -8.69 1.41
CA PHE A 145 -6.74 -9.13 0.04
C PHE A 145 -5.74 -8.24 -0.71
N ARG A 146 -5.83 -6.93 -0.52
CA ARG A 146 -4.86 -5.96 -1.05
C ARG A 146 -3.44 -6.25 -0.55
N ASN A 147 -3.29 -6.52 0.75
CA ASN A 147 -1.99 -6.83 1.34
C ASN A 147 -1.44 -8.17 0.84
N ILE A 148 -2.28 -9.20 0.64
CA ILE A 148 -1.85 -10.48 0.03
C ILE A 148 -1.20 -10.24 -1.33
N ILE A 149 -1.83 -9.43 -2.19
CA ILE A 149 -1.28 -9.12 -3.52
C ILE A 149 0.04 -8.34 -3.40
N ALA A 150 0.10 -7.37 -2.48
CA ALA A 150 1.31 -6.57 -2.26
C ALA A 150 2.48 -7.42 -1.74
N THR A 151 2.25 -8.26 -0.73
CA THR A 151 3.24 -9.17 -0.16
C THR A 151 3.66 -10.24 -1.18
N ALA A 152 2.73 -10.76 -1.99
CA ALA A 152 3.06 -11.65 -3.11
C ALA A 152 3.99 -10.96 -4.13
N GLY A 153 3.80 -9.67 -4.37
CA GLY A 153 4.74 -8.83 -5.12
C GLY A 153 6.18 -8.96 -4.66
N LEU A 154 6.40 -8.64 -3.38
CA LEU A 154 7.72 -8.66 -2.75
C LEU A 154 8.34 -10.06 -2.73
N ARG A 155 7.53 -11.11 -2.54
CA ARG A 155 8.02 -12.47 -2.26
C ARG A 155 8.00 -13.42 -3.44
N MET A 156 7.20 -13.14 -4.47
CA MET A 156 7.03 -14.00 -5.64
C MET A 156 7.38 -13.31 -6.96
N PHE A 157 7.20 -11.99 -7.09
CA PHE A 157 7.41 -11.28 -8.37
C PHE A 157 8.80 -10.65 -8.51
N CYS A 158 9.43 -10.21 -7.42
CA CYS A 158 10.76 -9.58 -7.51
C CYS A 158 11.82 -10.52 -8.12
N THR A 159 11.89 -11.78 -7.68
CA THR A 159 12.88 -12.76 -8.20
C THR A 159 12.79 -13.00 -9.71
N PRO A 160 11.63 -13.33 -10.30
CA PRO A 160 11.54 -13.48 -11.76
C PRO A 160 11.81 -12.18 -12.51
N CYS A 161 11.41 -11.01 -11.97
CA CYS A 161 11.74 -9.73 -12.58
C CYS A 161 13.25 -9.46 -12.60
N THR A 162 13.94 -9.69 -11.48
CA THR A 162 15.41 -9.58 -11.38
C THR A 162 16.08 -10.51 -12.38
N TYR A 163 15.67 -11.78 -12.44
CA TYR A 163 16.23 -12.75 -13.37
C TYR A 163 16.12 -12.30 -14.84
N VAL A 164 14.95 -11.78 -15.25
CA VAL A 164 14.75 -11.27 -16.62
C VAL A 164 15.65 -10.07 -16.91
N ILE A 165 15.80 -9.14 -15.97
CA ILE A 165 16.64 -7.95 -16.12
C ILE A 165 18.13 -8.33 -16.18
N GLU A 166 18.58 -9.23 -15.32
CA GLU A 166 19.95 -9.74 -15.34
C GLU A 166 20.27 -10.44 -16.65
N LYS A 167 19.34 -11.25 -17.16
CA LYS A 167 19.47 -11.90 -18.46
C LYS A 167 19.53 -10.89 -19.62
N ALA A 168 18.69 -9.85 -19.59
CA ALA A 168 18.66 -8.83 -20.63
C ALA A 168 19.91 -7.93 -20.62
N THR A 169 20.47 -7.65 -19.44
CA THR A 169 21.64 -6.79 -19.28
C THR A 169 22.98 -7.53 -19.34
N GLY A 170 22.95 -8.86 -19.20
CA GLY A 170 24.15 -9.71 -19.11
C GLY A 170 24.98 -9.49 -17.85
N LYS A 171 24.41 -8.84 -16.82
CA LYS A 171 25.10 -8.50 -15.56
C LYS A 171 24.20 -8.86 -14.38
N SER A 172 24.79 -9.41 -13.32
CA SER A 172 24.16 -9.52 -12.01
C SER A 172 24.90 -8.59 -11.05
N ASN A 173 24.22 -7.53 -10.61
CA ASN A 173 24.77 -6.54 -9.67
C ASN A 173 23.66 -5.87 -8.86
N ALA A 174 24.04 -5.01 -7.92
CA ALA A 174 23.08 -4.32 -7.05
C ALA A 174 22.04 -3.49 -7.81
N LEU A 175 22.40 -2.93 -8.98
CA LEU A 175 21.49 -2.12 -9.80
C LEU A 175 20.44 -2.98 -10.50
N THR A 176 20.81 -4.15 -11.03
CA THR A 176 19.86 -5.10 -11.63
C THR A 176 18.90 -5.66 -10.61
N GLN A 177 19.37 -5.91 -9.38
CA GLN A 177 18.51 -6.29 -8.26
C GLN A 177 17.52 -5.18 -7.89
N VAL A 178 17.97 -3.93 -7.74
CA VAL A 178 17.07 -2.78 -7.48
C VAL A 178 16.05 -2.60 -8.62
N GLY A 179 16.47 -2.78 -9.87
CA GLY A 179 15.57 -2.74 -11.02
C GLY A 179 14.51 -3.84 -10.98
N GLY A 180 14.88 -5.06 -10.60
CA GLY A 180 13.95 -6.18 -10.42
C GLY A 180 12.99 -5.99 -9.25
N ASP A 181 13.48 -5.49 -8.12
CA ASP A 181 12.67 -5.12 -6.96
C ASP A 181 11.64 -4.05 -7.34
N PHE A 182 12.08 -3.00 -8.07
CA PHE A 182 11.21 -1.94 -8.56
C PHE A 182 10.13 -2.49 -9.51
N ALA A 183 10.53 -3.28 -10.52
CA ALA A 183 9.60 -3.86 -11.50
C ALA A 183 8.58 -4.81 -10.85
N GLY A 184 9.02 -5.70 -9.96
CA GLY A 184 8.14 -6.60 -9.21
C GLY A 184 7.12 -5.84 -8.36
N ASN A 185 7.55 -4.77 -7.70
CA ASN A 185 6.68 -3.88 -6.95
C ASN A 185 5.68 -3.11 -7.83
N VAL A 186 6.06 -2.68 -9.03
CA VAL A 186 5.15 -2.07 -10.00
C VAL A 186 4.09 -3.08 -10.45
N CYS A 187 4.46 -4.33 -10.75
CA CYS A 187 3.50 -5.38 -11.09
C CYS A 187 2.49 -5.61 -9.96
N ALA A 188 2.97 -5.74 -8.72
CA ALA A 188 2.12 -5.91 -7.54
C ALA A 188 1.23 -4.69 -7.25
N ALA A 189 1.77 -3.48 -7.47
CA ALA A 189 1.03 -2.23 -7.35
C ALA A 189 -0.12 -2.19 -8.37
N CYS A 190 0.14 -2.52 -9.62
CA CYS A 190 -0.88 -2.59 -10.67
C CYS A 190 -1.98 -3.62 -10.35
N LEU A 191 -1.60 -4.83 -9.91
CA LEU A 191 -2.55 -5.88 -9.54
C LEU A 191 -3.39 -5.50 -8.30
N SER A 192 -2.79 -4.80 -7.33
CA SER A 192 -3.49 -4.36 -6.12
C SER A 192 -4.27 -3.05 -6.30
N ALA A 193 -4.12 -2.32 -7.41
CA ALA A 193 -4.73 -1.00 -7.59
C ALA A 193 -6.27 -1.03 -7.53
N PRO A 194 -6.98 -1.93 -8.24
CA PRO A 194 -8.44 -1.98 -8.15
C PRO A 194 -8.92 -2.31 -6.73
N VAL A 195 -8.27 -3.28 -6.08
CA VAL A 195 -8.59 -3.67 -4.70
C VAL A 195 -8.35 -2.51 -3.73
N HIS A 196 -7.26 -1.78 -3.92
CA HIS A 196 -6.95 -0.59 -3.13
C HIS A 196 -7.98 0.52 -3.31
N GLN A 197 -8.46 0.76 -4.53
CA GLN A 197 -9.49 1.76 -4.81
C GLN A 197 -10.83 1.37 -4.20
N VAL A 198 -11.23 0.09 -4.27
CA VAL A 198 -12.45 -0.42 -3.61
C VAL A 198 -12.33 -0.27 -2.10
N TYR A 199 -11.16 -0.57 -1.51
CA TYR A 199 -10.91 -0.32 -0.09
C TYR A 199 -11.05 1.16 0.24
N GLY A 200 -10.39 2.04 -0.52
CA GLY A 200 -10.45 3.49 -0.33
C GLY A 200 -11.90 4.00 -0.37
N PHE A 201 -12.66 3.60 -1.39
CA PHE A 201 -14.08 3.94 -1.52
C PHE A 201 -14.90 3.42 -0.33
N THR A 202 -14.66 2.17 0.10
CA THR A 202 -15.36 1.55 1.23
C THR A 202 -15.16 2.33 2.53
N VAL A 203 -13.93 2.76 2.82
CA VAL A 203 -13.62 3.44 4.10
C VAL A 203 -13.89 4.95 4.08
N THR A 204 -14.10 5.53 2.90
CA THR A 204 -14.33 6.98 2.72
C THR A 204 -15.75 7.35 2.29
N THR A 205 -16.67 6.37 2.24
CA THR A 205 -18.09 6.55 1.87
C THR A 205 -18.98 6.10 3.04
N PRO A 206 -19.35 7.00 3.97
CA PRO A 206 -20.13 6.67 5.16
C PRO A 206 -21.48 6.01 4.86
N GLU A 207 -22.09 6.35 3.72
CA GLU A 207 -23.39 5.85 3.28
C GLU A 207 -23.37 4.33 3.07
N LEU A 208 -22.20 3.75 2.78
CA LEU A 208 -22.07 2.31 2.72
C LEU A 208 -22.37 1.67 4.07
N ALA A 209 -22.09 2.32 5.21
CA ALA A 209 -22.28 1.69 6.51
C ALA A 209 -23.73 1.27 6.78
N THR A 210 -24.71 2.06 6.30
CA THR A 210 -26.14 1.86 6.52
C THR A 210 -26.80 0.91 5.51
N MET A 211 -26.12 0.58 4.41
CA MET A 211 -26.64 -0.33 3.39
C MET A 211 -26.62 -1.80 3.85
N SER A 212 -27.52 -2.61 3.31
CA SER A 212 -27.49 -4.08 3.45
C SER A 212 -26.26 -4.68 2.77
N GLY A 213 -25.94 -5.95 3.07
CA GLY A 213 -24.79 -6.63 2.46
C GLY A 213 -24.89 -6.77 0.94
N ALA A 214 -26.09 -6.98 0.41
CA ALA A 214 -26.33 -7.08 -1.03
C ALA A 214 -26.16 -5.70 -1.72
N GLU A 215 -26.78 -4.66 -1.17
CA GLU A 215 -26.64 -3.28 -1.68
C GLU A 215 -25.19 -2.80 -1.64
N LYS A 216 -24.46 -3.12 -0.56
CA LYS A 216 -23.01 -2.86 -0.47
C LYS A 216 -22.27 -3.52 -1.62
N LYS A 217 -22.48 -4.81 -1.84
CA LYS A 217 -21.82 -5.56 -2.92
C LYS A 217 -22.12 -4.94 -4.28
N ASP A 218 -23.38 -4.65 -4.56
CA ASP A 218 -23.81 -4.06 -5.83
C ASP A 218 -23.20 -2.67 -6.01
N ARG A 219 -23.15 -1.85 -4.95
CA ARG A 219 -22.52 -0.53 -4.99
C ARG A 219 -21.02 -0.59 -5.22
N LEU A 220 -20.31 -1.57 -4.65
CA LEU A 220 -18.87 -1.79 -4.88
C LEU A 220 -18.57 -2.27 -6.30
N VAL A 221 -19.41 -3.15 -6.85
CA VAL A 221 -19.31 -3.57 -8.26
C VAL A 221 -19.58 -2.38 -9.18
N GLN A 222 -20.61 -1.58 -8.89
CA GLN A 222 -20.92 -0.39 -9.66
C GLN A 222 -19.77 0.62 -9.59
N PHE A 223 -19.18 0.84 -8.41
CA PHE A 223 -17.99 1.69 -8.26
C PHE A 223 -16.85 1.25 -9.19
N LEU A 224 -16.53 -0.05 -9.26
CA LEU A 224 -15.49 -0.55 -10.17
C LEU A 224 -15.82 -0.32 -11.64
N LYS A 225 -17.09 -0.51 -12.02
CA LYS A 225 -17.56 -0.23 -13.39
C LYS A 225 -17.43 1.25 -13.71
N ASP A 226 -17.93 2.11 -12.84
CA ASP A 226 -17.86 3.56 -13.01
C ASP A 226 -16.39 4.01 -13.14
N GLN A 227 -15.51 3.47 -12.28
CA GLN A 227 -14.10 3.85 -12.25
C GLN A 227 -13.32 3.38 -13.48
N TYR A 228 -13.55 2.15 -13.96
CA TYR A 228 -12.66 1.51 -14.94
C TYR A 228 -13.28 1.23 -16.30
N THR A 229 -14.57 1.46 -16.47
CA THR A 229 -15.25 1.28 -17.74
C THR A 229 -15.98 2.55 -18.16
N GLU A 230 -15.93 2.85 -19.46
CA GLU A 230 -16.68 3.93 -20.08
C GLU A 230 -17.43 3.35 -21.28
N THR A 231 -18.72 3.67 -21.41
CA THR A 231 -19.51 3.25 -22.58
C THR A 231 -19.77 4.47 -23.45
N LYS A 232 -19.17 4.47 -24.65
CA LYS A 232 -19.35 5.53 -25.65
C LYS A 232 -19.74 4.89 -26.98
N ASP A 233 -20.81 5.40 -27.60
CA ASP A 233 -21.36 4.91 -28.86
C ASP A 233 -21.68 3.40 -28.83
N GLY A 234 -22.22 2.92 -27.71
CA GLY A 234 -22.56 1.51 -27.50
C GLY A 234 -21.36 0.56 -27.30
N LYS A 235 -20.12 1.08 -27.24
CA LYS A 235 -18.91 0.29 -26.99
C LYS A 235 -18.36 0.57 -25.60
N THR A 236 -18.24 -0.48 -24.79
CA THR A 236 -17.56 -0.40 -23.48
C THR A 236 -16.05 -0.47 -23.68
N ARG A 237 -15.32 0.48 -23.11
CA ARG A 237 -13.86 0.59 -23.15
C ARG A 237 -13.31 0.81 -21.74
N LEU A 238 -12.00 0.65 -21.60
CA LEU A 238 -11.32 1.04 -20.36
C LEU A 238 -11.35 2.56 -20.19
N SER A 239 -11.70 3.02 -18.99
CA SER A 239 -11.71 4.43 -18.63
C SER A 239 -10.29 5.01 -18.62
N SER A 240 -10.16 6.31 -18.93
CA SER A 240 -8.92 7.08 -18.80
C SER A 240 -8.37 7.14 -17.36
N VAL A 241 -9.17 6.72 -16.39
CA VAL A 241 -8.83 6.60 -14.98
C VAL A 241 -7.91 5.40 -14.70
N VAL A 242 -7.95 4.35 -15.52
CA VAL A 242 -7.08 3.16 -15.36
C VAL A 242 -5.59 3.56 -15.28
N PRO A 243 -5.00 4.25 -16.28
CA PRO A 243 -3.59 4.63 -16.21
C PRO A 243 -3.28 5.58 -15.04
N ARG A 244 -4.22 6.45 -14.64
CA ARG A 244 -4.06 7.33 -13.47
C ARG A 244 -3.88 6.52 -12.19
N ASP A 245 -4.78 5.59 -11.92
CA ASP A 245 -4.77 4.79 -10.69
C ASP A 245 -3.56 3.85 -10.64
N LEU A 246 -3.22 3.22 -11.77
CA LEU A 246 -2.03 2.38 -11.89
C LEU A 246 -0.75 3.19 -11.64
N PHE A 247 -0.64 4.38 -12.24
CA PHE A 247 0.50 5.27 -12.03
C PHE A 247 0.61 5.71 -10.57
N MET A 248 -0.46 6.24 -9.99
CA MET A 248 -0.44 6.73 -8.60
C MET A 248 -0.14 5.60 -7.60
N ARG A 249 -0.69 4.40 -7.84
CA ARG A 249 -0.45 3.24 -6.98
C ARG A 249 0.99 2.77 -7.09
N SER A 250 1.52 2.70 -8.31
CA SER A 250 2.92 2.34 -8.57
C SER A 250 3.88 3.36 -7.97
N MET A 251 3.61 4.66 -8.15
CA MET A 251 4.42 5.73 -7.56
C MET A 251 4.47 5.61 -6.04
N TYR A 252 3.33 5.45 -5.38
CA TYR A 252 3.29 5.29 -3.93
C TYR A 252 4.08 4.05 -3.46
N VAL A 253 3.78 2.88 -4.03
CA VAL A 253 4.38 1.59 -3.62
C VAL A 253 5.87 1.56 -3.93
N ALA A 254 6.26 1.89 -5.15
CA ALA A 254 7.63 1.80 -5.60
C ALA A 254 8.53 2.82 -4.90
N VAL A 255 8.06 4.06 -4.68
CA VAL A 255 8.83 5.06 -3.92
C VAL A 255 8.98 4.62 -2.47
N ALA A 256 7.91 4.17 -1.80
CA ALA A 256 8.00 3.72 -0.41
C ALA A 256 8.99 2.58 -0.22
N TYR A 257 8.89 1.52 -1.02
CA TYR A 257 9.79 0.37 -0.89
C TYR A 257 11.23 0.70 -1.33
N THR A 258 11.42 1.51 -2.37
CA THR A 258 12.77 1.92 -2.81
C THR A 258 13.45 2.77 -1.74
N MET A 259 12.73 3.73 -1.14
CA MET A 259 13.27 4.55 -0.05
C MET A 259 13.63 3.69 1.15
N TYR A 260 12.74 2.79 1.59
CA TYR A 260 13.00 1.90 2.72
C TYR A 260 14.18 0.97 2.46
N SER A 261 14.20 0.28 1.31
CA SER A 261 15.30 -0.61 0.94
C SER A 261 16.64 0.13 0.86
N THR A 262 16.65 1.39 0.43
CA THR A 262 17.88 2.19 0.39
C THR A 262 18.37 2.52 1.80
N LEU A 263 17.46 2.92 2.70
CA LEU A 263 17.76 3.19 4.10
C LEU A 263 18.26 1.94 4.83
N GLU A 264 17.58 0.81 4.67
CA GLU A 264 17.95 -0.46 5.30
C GLU A 264 19.35 -0.90 4.87
N ARG A 265 19.62 -0.95 3.56
CA ARG A 265 20.94 -1.33 3.02
C ARG A 265 22.04 -0.36 3.49
N GLY A 266 21.73 0.94 3.55
CA GLY A 266 22.63 1.96 4.07
C GLY A 266 23.01 1.73 5.52
N LEU A 267 22.01 1.51 6.39
CA LEU A 267 22.20 1.25 7.81
C LEU A 267 22.98 -0.04 8.06
N VAL A 268 22.63 -1.14 7.38
CA VAL A 268 23.37 -2.42 7.50
C VAL A 268 24.84 -2.24 7.10
N LYS A 269 25.12 -1.50 6.03
CA LYS A 269 26.49 -1.23 5.59
C LYS A 269 27.27 -0.40 6.61
N MET A 270 26.67 0.64 7.16
CA MET A 270 27.33 1.49 8.17
C MET A 270 27.61 0.72 9.46
N TRP A 271 26.69 -0.15 9.87
CA TRP A 271 26.81 -0.93 11.11
C TRP A 271 27.94 -1.95 11.05
N LYS A 272 28.17 -2.57 9.89
CA LYS A 272 29.28 -3.54 9.68
C LYS A 272 30.66 -2.89 9.67
N ASN A 273 30.74 -1.57 9.56
CA ASN A 273 31.99 -0.81 9.55
C ASN A 273 32.33 -0.21 10.93
N GLN A 274 31.54 -0.52 11.96
CA GLN A 274 31.81 -0.19 13.37
C GLN A 274 32.34 -1.42 14.10
#